data_AF-A0A1H0A0G5-F1
#
_entry.id   AF-A0A1H0A0G5-F1
#
_cell.length_a   1.000
_cell.length_b   1.000
_cell.length_c   1.000
_cell.angle_alpha   90.00
_cell.angle_beta   90.00
_cell.angle_gamma   90.00
#
_symmetry.space_group_name_H-M   'P 1'
#
loop_
_entity.id
_entity.type
_entity.pdbx_description
1 polymer ?
#
loop_
_entity_poly.entity_id
_entity_poly.type
_entity_poly.pdbx_seq_one_letter_code
_entity_poly.pdbx_strand_id
1 'polypeptide(L)'
;MKIKKIIYFILIYTIFLFGCGKKIWPEPSVAEDKLQVKINKVEFQEQCYKIFFSIKGKKYNIKKILLQIETKNDFICTKCPFSLSKEIQIDYKMQNNLYYSKICLPNKISRMRLKVINIYTSIQPITSNIYIIKGD
;
A
#
# COMPACT_ATOMS: atom_id res chain seq x y z
N MET A 1 -47.54 1.02 48.24
CA MET A 1 -46.69 1.84 47.35
C MET A 1 -45.22 1.36 47.22
N LYS A 2 -44.73 0.40 48.04
CA LYS A 2 -43.32 -0.07 47.98
C LYS A 2 -43.05 -1.16 46.92
N ILE A 3 -44.03 -2.03 46.65
CA ILE A 3 -43.89 -3.15 45.68
C ILE A 3 -43.76 -2.65 44.23
N LYS A 4 -44.48 -1.60 43.84
CA LYS A 4 -44.36 -0.99 42.49
C LYS A 4 -42.95 -0.43 42.21
N LYS A 5 -42.26 0.08 43.25
CA LYS A 5 -40.89 0.60 43.10
C LYS A 5 -39.87 -0.53 42.89
N ILE A 6 -40.06 -1.68 43.54
CA ILE A 6 -39.19 -2.86 43.41
C ILE A 6 -39.30 -3.44 42.00
N ILE A 7 -40.53 -3.54 41.46
CA ILE A 7 -40.76 -4.02 40.09
C ILE A 7 -40.08 -3.10 39.06
N TYR A 8 -40.14 -1.78 39.27
CA TYR A 8 -39.49 -0.81 38.38
C TYR A 8 -37.96 -0.94 38.41
N PHE A 9 -37.38 -1.20 39.59
CA PHE A 9 -35.94 -1.40 39.75
C PHE A 9 -35.44 -2.69 39.07
N ILE A 10 -36.22 -3.77 39.19
CA ILE A 10 -35.90 -5.06 38.53
C ILE A 10 -35.98 -4.91 37.00
N LEU A 11 -36.99 -4.19 36.50
CA LEU A 11 -37.15 -3.95 35.06
C LEU A 11 -36.01 -3.11 34.47
N ILE A 12 -35.49 -2.12 35.20
CA ILE A 12 -34.34 -1.33 34.75
C ILE A 12 -33.06 -2.18 34.74
N TYR A 13 -32.88 -3.05 35.73
CA TYR A 13 -31.68 -3.88 35.84
C TYR A 13 -31.57 -4.91 34.70
N THR A 14 -32.69 -5.45 34.22
CA THR A 14 -32.67 -6.40 33.10
C THR A 14 -32.31 -5.74 31.77
N ILE A 15 -32.67 -4.47 31.55
CA ILE A 15 -32.31 -3.74 30.32
C ILE A 15 -30.78 -3.53 30.20
N PHE A 16 -30.08 -3.33 31.33
CA PHE A 16 -28.63 -3.16 31.33
C PHE A 16 -27.86 -4.47 31.06
N LEU A 17 -28.45 -5.64 31.34
CA LEU A 17 -27.78 -6.94 31.14
C LEU A 17 -27.83 -7.43 29.68
N PHE A 18 -28.77 -6.96 28.87
CA PHE A 18 -28.89 -7.34 27.45
C PHE A 18 -28.09 -6.44 26.49
N GLY A 19 -27.38 -5.44 27.00
CA GLY A 19 -26.62 -4.47 26.19
C GLY A 19 -25.18 -4.87 25.83
N CYS A 20 -24.69 -6.03 26.27
CA CYS A 20 -23.31 -6.46 26.01
C CYS A 20 -23.22 -7.17 24.65
N GLY A 21 -23.49 -6.44 23.56
CA GLY A 21 -23.27 -6.92 22.20
C GLY A 21 -21.79 -7.23 22.00
N LYS A 22 -21.46 -8.47 21.60
CA LYS A 22 -20.10 -8.82 21.17
C LYS A 22 -19.68 -7.83 20.08
N LYS A 23 -18.68 -7.00 20.37
CA LYS A 23 -18.08 -6.08 19.41
C LYS A 23 -17.29 -6.90 18.39
N ILE A 24 -17.97 -7.39 17.37
CA ILE A 24 -17.36 -8.10 16.24
C ILE A 24 -16.78 -7.02 15.33
N TRP A 25 -15.46 -6.93 15.30
CA TRP A 25 -14.78 -6.06 14.34
C TRP A 25 -14.95 -6.67 12.94
N PRO A 26 -15.40 -5.89 11.94
CA PRO A 26 -15.50 -6.40 10.58
C PRO A 26 -14.12 -6.80 10.07
N GLU A 27 -14.07 -7.88 9.30
CA GLU A 27 -12.85 -8.30 8.61
C GLU A 27 -12.41 -7.20 7.61
N PRO A 28 -11.10 -7.00 7.40
CA PRO A 28 -10.62 -5.97 6.47
C PRO A 28 -11.17 -6.20 5.06
N SER A 29 -11.96 -5.23 4.57
CA SER A 29 -12.62 -5.28 3.28
C SER A 29 -11.69 -4.78 2.17
N VAL A 30 -11.45 -5.61 1.16
CA VAL A 30 -10.69 -5.26 -0.06
C VAL A 30 -11.32 -4.07 -0.79
N ALA A 31 -12.61 -3.77 -0.61
CA ALA A 31 -13.29 -2.64 -1.26
C ALA A 31 -12.98 -1.30 -0.59
N GLU A 32 -12.89 -1.28 0.75
CA GLU A 32 -12.66 -0.06 1.55
C GLU A 32 -11.17 0.19 1.81
N ASP A 33 -10.34 -0.85 1.71
CA ASP A 33 -8.90 -0.82 2.02
C ASP A 33 -8.01 -0.78 0.77
N LYS A 34 -8.55 -0.40 -0.39
CA LYS A 34 -7.78 -0.35 -1.65
C LYS A 34 -6.64 0.64 -1.57
N LEU A 35 -5.45 0.10 -1.32
CA LEU A 35 -4.20 0.79 -1.59
C LEU A 35 -4.07 0.95 -3.11
N GLN A 36 -3.65 2.14 -3.54
CA GLN A 36 -3.26 2.39 -4.92
C GLN A 36 -1.88 3.00 -4.91
N VAL A 37 -1.01 2.53 -5.80
CA VAL A 37 0.35 3.06 -5.96
C VAL A 37 0.57 3.44 -7.42
N LYS A 38 1.20 4.59 -7.65
CA LYS A 38 1.53 5.07 -8.99
C LYS A 38 2.92 5.71 -8.97
N ILE A 39 3.77 5.34 -9.93
CA ILE A 39 5.01 6.08 -10.20
C ILE A 39 4.63 7.31 -11.02
N ASN A 40 4.95 8.48 -10.48
CA ASN A 40 4.65 9.79 -11.05
C ASN A 40 5.80 10.27 -11.95
N LYS A 41 7.04 10.15 -11.48
CA LYS A 41 8.24 10.64 -12.16
C LYS A 41 9.44 9.82 -11.73
N VAL A 42 10.42 9.66 -12.61
CA VAL A 42 11.75 9.16 -12.25
C VAL A 42 12.79 10.14 -12.80
N GLU A 43 13.74 10.53 -11.97
CA GLU A 43 14.89 11.34 -12.34
C GLU A 43 16.16 10.50 -12.19
N PHE A 44 17.10 10.62 -13.13
CA PHE A 44 18.40 9.98 -13.04
C PHE A 44 19.47 11.06 -12.81
N GLN A 45 20.14 10.99 -11.67
CA GLN A 45 21.19 11.95 -11.28
C GLN A 45 22.26 11.20 -10.48
N GLU A 46 23.53 11.49 -10.76
CA GLU A 46 24.68 10.93 -10.00
C GLU A 46 24.65 9.39 -9.92
N GLN A 47 24.31 8.70 -11.03
CA GLN A 47 24.18 7.23 -11.07
C GLN A 47 23.07 6.65 -10.17
N CYS A 48 22.12 7.49 -9.74
CA CYS A 48 21.01 7.09 -8.90
C CYS A 48 19.68 7.48 -9.53
N TYR A 49 18.69 6.61 -9.35
CA TYR A 49 17.30 6.86 -9.71
C TYR A 49 16.57 7.45 -8.52
N LYS A 50 16.03 8.65 -8.67
CA LYS A 50 15.09 9.26 -7.73
C LYS A 50 13.68 9.02 -8.24
N ILE A 51 12.95 8.15 -7.56
CA ILE A 51 11.64 7.67 -7.96
C ILE A 51 10.60 8.41 -7.14
N PHE A 52 9.74 9.19 -7.80
CA PHE A 52 8.61 9.87 -7.17
C PHE A 52 7.33 9.09 -7.43
N PHE A 53 6.58 8.83 -6.37
CA PHE A 53 5.36 8.04 -6.44
C PHE A 53 4.29 8.53 -5.46
N SER A 54 3.06 8.17 -5.75
CA SER A 54 1.89 8.46 -4.93
C SER A 54 1.28 7.17 -4.40
N ILE A 55 0.84 7.24 -3.14
CA ILE A 55 0.08 6.17 -2.49
C ILE A 55 -1.27 6.77 -2.09
N LYS A 56 -2.36 6.13 -2.48
CA LYS A 56 -3.73 6.42 -2.01
C LYS A 56 -4.27 5.23 -1.21
N GLY A 57 -5.22 5.47 -0.31
CA GLY A 57 -5.79 4.44 0.57
C GLY A 57 -5.11 4.35 1.94
N LYS A 58 -5.26 3.21 2.62
CA LYS A 58 -4.81 2.97 4.00
C LYS A 58 -3.31 2.67 4.12
N LYS A 59 -2.51 3.74 4.10
CA LYS A 59 -1.03 3.67 4.09
C LYS A 59 -0.41 2.99 5.31
N TYR A 60 -1.08 3.03 6.46
CA TYR A 60 -0.64 2.36 7.69
C TYR A 60 -0.63 0.82 7.57
N ASN A 61 -1.33 0.27 6.57
CA ASN A 61 -1.34 -1.16 6.28
C ASN A 61 -0.16 -1.59 5.38
N ILE A 62 0.76 -0.70 5.04
CA ILE A 62 1.91 -1.05 4.20
C ILE A 62 2.99 -1.70 5.06
N LYS A 63 3.31 -2.96 4.75
CA LYS A 63 4.42 -3.69 5.37
C LYS A 63 5.76 -3.33 4.74
N LYS A 64 5.81 -3.32 3.40
CA LYS A 64 7.00 -2.94 2.64
C LYS A 64 6.66 -2.58 1.20
N ILE A 65 7.52 -1.79 0.57
CA ILE A 65 7.46 -1.46 -0.85
C ILE A 65 8.68 -2.08 -1.53
N LEU A 66 8.44 -2.78 -2.62
CA LEU A 66 9.45 -3.42 -3.43
C LEU A 66 9.52 -2.69 -4.78
N LEU A 67 10.71 -2.30 -5.18
CA LEU A 67 11.00 -1.88 -6.54
C LEU A 67 11.31 -3.12 -7.38
N GLN A 68 10.52 -3.31 -8.43
CA GLN A 68 10.76 -4.31 -9.45
C GLN A 68 11.34 -3.62 -10.68
N ILE A 69 12.50 -4.09 -11.13
CA ILE A 69 13.21 -3.52 -12.28
C ILE A 69 13.41 -4.55 -13.38
N GLU A 70 13.45 -4.05 -14.61
CA GLU A 70 13.82 -4.76 -15.82
C GLU A 70 15.06 -4.09 -16.41
N THR A 71 16.12 -4.87 -16.61
CA THR A 71 17.36 -4.47 -17.27
C THR A 71 17.43 -5.17 -18.62
N LYS A 72 17.26 -4.43 -19.73
CA LYS A 72 17.48 -4.96 -21.09
C LYS A 72 18.56 -4.15 -21.80
N ASN A 73 19.43 -4.84 -22.53
CA ASN A 73 20.58 -4.23 -23.18
C ASN A 73 20.26 -3.64 -24.56
N ASP A 74 19.33 -4.17 -25.36
CA ASP A 74 19.28 -3.78 -26.79
C ASP A 74 17.88 -3.48 -27.38
N PHE A 75 16.78 -3.79 -26.70
CA PHE A 75 15.43 -3.52 -27.24
C PHE A 75 14.42 -3.13 -26.16
N ILE A 76 14.03 -1.85 -26.13
CA ILE A 76 12.94 -1.34 -25.29
C ILE A 76 11.60 -1.72 -25.94
N CYS A 77 11.12 -2.93 -25.66
CA CYS A 77 9.79 -3.34 -26.08
C CYS A 77 8.73 -2.74 -25.15
N THR A 78 8.05 -1.69 -25.62
CA THR A 78 7.01 -0.98 -24.85
C THR A 78 5.73 -1.81 -24.68
N LYS A 79 5.44 -2.73 -25.62
CA LYS A 79 4.24 -3.58 -25.61
C LYS A 79 4.45 -4.97 -24.99
N CYS A 80 5.70 -5.37 -24.75
CA CYS A 80 5.97 -6.69 -24.19
C CYS A 80 5.56 -6.74 -22.71
N PRO A 81 5.17 -7.92 -22.20
CA PRO A 81 5.00 -8.15 -20.77
C PRO A 81 6.24 -7.68 -19.98
N PHE A 82 6.02 -7.16 -18.78
CA PHE A 82 7.09 -6.79 -17.87
C PHE A 82 7.86 -8.03 -17.42
N SER A 83 9.18 -8.03 -17.60
CA SER A 83 10.06 -9.12 -17.18
C SER A 83 10.86 -8.68 -15.96
N LEU A 84 10.67 -9.35 -14.84
CA LEU A 84 11.36 -9.03 -13.60
C LEU A 84 12.82 -9.48 -13.69
N SER A 85 13.76 -8.53 -13.71
CA SER A 85 15.20 -8.82 -13.59
C SER A 85 15.64 -8.82 -12.13
N LYS A 86 15.18 -7.86 -11.34
CA LYS A 86 15.55 -7.73 -9.92
C LYS A 86 14.43 -7.10 -9.11
N GLU A 87 14.31 -7.52 -7.85
CA GLU A 87 13.39 -6.97 -6.87
C GLU A 87 14.18 -6.48 -5.65
N ILE A 88 13.90 -5.26 -5.19
CA ILE A 88 14.65 -4.61 -4.10
C ILE A 88 13.65 -3.94 -3.16
N GLN A 89 13.78 -4.15 -1.86
CA GLN A 89 13.01 -3.37 -0.88
C GLN A 89 13.53 -1.94 -0.82
N ILE A 90 12.62 -0.98 -0.84
CA ILE A 90 12.97 0.44 -0.87
C ILE A 90 12.44 1.15 0.37
N ASP A 91 13.28 2.01 0.92
CA ASP A 91 12.86 3.02 1.87
C ASP A 91 12.35 4.24 1.12
N TYR A 92 11.43 4.97 1.73
CA TYR A 92 10.86 6.16 1.13
C TYR A 92 10.70 7.29 2.14
N LYS A 93 10.79 8.51 1.64
CA LYS A 93 10.54 9.73 2.38
C LYS A 93 9.37 10.47 1.75
N MET A 94 8.70 11.31 2.52
CA MET A 94 7.61 12.15 2.03
C MET A 94 8.13 13.58 1.86
N GLN A 95 7.87 14.20 0.70
CA GLN A 95 8.18 15.59 0.41
C GLN A 95 7.07 16.16 -0.48
N ASN A 96 6.47 17.29 -0.07
CA ASN A 96 5.43 17.99 -0.82
C ASN A 96 4.27 17.07 -1.28
N ASN A 97 3.74 16.24 -0.36
CA ASN A 97 2.68 15.25 -0.61
C ASN A 97 3.03 14.12 -1.62
N LEU A 98 4.29 14.02 -2.04
CA LEU A 98 4.81 12.92 -2.84
C LEU A 98 5.75 12.07 -2.01
N TYR A 99 5.75 10.77 -2.28
CA TYR A 99 6.77 9.88 -1.76
C TYR A 99 7.91 9.83 -2.75
N TYR A 100 9.14 9.76 -2.24
CA TYR A 100 10.29 9.54 -3.06
C TYR A 100 11.27 8.53 -2.43
N SER A 101 11.97 7.81 -3.30
CA SER A 101 13.06 6.91 -2.93
C SER A 101 14.26 7.18 -3.84
N LYS A 102 15.47 7.16 -3.30
CA LYS A 102 16.73 7.26 -4.08
C LYS A 102 17.39 5.89 -4.05
N ILE A 103 17.70 5.36 -5.23
CA ILE A 103 18.33 4.04 -5.37
C ILE A 103 19.44 4.14 -6.41
N CYS A 104 20.63 3.72 -6.01
CA CYS A 104 21.80 3.72 -6.88
C CYS A 104 22.05 2.28 -7.35
N LEU A 105 22.02 2.08 -8.66
CA LEU A 105 22.17 0.76 -9.28
C LEU A 105 23.24 0.83 -10.35
N PRO A 106 24.14 -0.18 -10.42
CA PRO A 106 25.21 -0.19 -11.41
C PRO A 106 24.70 -0.38 -12.84
N ASN A 107 23.53 -1.01 -13.00
CA ASN A 107 22.96 -1.34 -14.30
C ASN A 107 21.94 -0.28 -14.72
N LYS A 108 21.95 0.07 -16.01
CA LYS A 108 20.88 0.89 -16.60
C LYS A 108 19.55 0.13 -16.54
N ILE A 109 18.53 0.78 -15.99
CA ILE A 109 17.17 0.25 -15.90
C ILE A 109 16.40 0.68 -17.14
N SER A 110 15.68 -0.25 -17.77
CA SER A 110 14.80 0.05 -18.90
C SER A 110 13.37 0.33 -18.45
N ARG A 111 12.83 -0.54 -17.57
CA ARG A 111 11.47 -0.42 -17.04
C ARG A 111 11.45 -0.71 -15.55
N MET A 112 10.54 -0.08 -14.83
CA MET A 112 10.34 -0.34 -13.40
C MET A 112 8.88 -0.24 -12.98
N ARG A 113 8.54 -0.91 -11.88
CA ARG A 113 7.25 -0.75 -11.19
C ARG A 113 7.43 -0.96 -9.69
N LEU A 114 6.53 -0.41 -8.90
CA LEU A 114 6.45 -0.65 -7.47
C LEU A 114 5.49 -1.81 -7.19
N LYS A 115 5.81 -2.61 -6.19
CA LYS A 115 4.94 -3.63 -5.61
C LYS A 115 4.81 -3.35 -4.12
N VAL A 116 3.60 -3.10 -3.66
CA VAL A 116 3.29 -2.78 -2.26
C VAL A 116 2.73 -4.03 -1.60
N ILE A 117 3.33 -4.42 -0.48
CA ILE A 117 2.91 -5.57 0.32
C ILE A 117 2.18 -5.05 1.57
N ASN A 118 1.01 -5.60 1.82
CA ASN A 118 0.19 -5.27 2.98
C ASN A 118 0.67 -6.03 4.24
N ILE A 119 0.40 -5.50 5.43
CA ILE A 119 0.58 -6.20 6.70
C ILE A 119 -0.33 -7.42 6.81
N TYR A 120 -1.53 -7.35 6.24
CA TYR A 120 -2.49 -8.44 6.16
C TYR A 120 -2.17 -9.35 4.96
N THR A 121 -1.83 -10.60 5.23
CA THR A 121 -1.45 -11.58 4.20
C THR A 121 -2.60 -12.02 3.30
N SER A 122 -3.84 -11.84 3.75
CA SER A 122 -5.05 -12.08 2.95
C SER A 122 -5.24 -11.06 1.82
N ILE A 123 -4.60 -9.89 1.92
CA ILE A 123 -4.66 -8.84 0.89
C ILE A 123 -3.52 -9.06 -0.10
N GLN A 124 -3.86 -9.30 -1.36
CA GLN A 124 -2.87 -9.50 -2.42
C GLN A 124 -1.98 -8.25 -2.60
N PRO A 125 -0.69 -8.43 -2.94
CA PRO A 125 0.20 -7.32 -3.26
C PRO A 125 -0.33 -6.49 -4.44
N ILE A 126 -0.16 -5.17 -4.35
CA ILE A 126 -0.62 -4.24 -5.39
C ILE A 126 0.58 -3.72 -6.17
N THR A 127 0.49 -3.72 -7.50
CA THR A 127 1.52 -3.18 -8.38
C THR A 127 1.14 -1.83 -8.95
N SER A 128 2.12 -0.96 -9.14
CA SER A 128 1.94 0.31 -9.85
C SER A 128 1.88 0.12 -11.36
N ASN A 129 1.64 1.23 -12.07
CA ASN A 129 1.99 1.36 -13.47
C ASN A 129 3.48 1.03 -13.70
N ILE A 130 3.78 0.52 -14.89
CA ILE A 130 5.14 0.37 -15.38
C ILE A 130 5.62 1.74 -15.87
N TYR A 131 6.75 2.20 -15.33
CA TYR A 131 7.45 3.39 -15.78
C TYR A 131 8.57 2.96 -16.73
N ILE A 132 8.64 3.59 -17.90
CA ILE A 132 9.69 3.36 -18.89
C ILE A 132 10.70 4.48 -18.73
N ILE A 133 11.95 4.11 -18.45
CA ILE A 133 13.06 5.06 -18.46
C ILE A 133 13.30 5.42 -19.93
N LYS A 134 13.01 6.68 -20.30
CA LYS A 134 13.46 7.20 -21.60
C LYS A 134 14.98 7.35 -21.48
N GLY A 135 15.72 6.70 -22.38
CA GLY A 135 17.15 6.97 -22.50
C GLY A 135 17.33 8.42 -22.92
N ASP A 136 18.26 9.11 -22.28
CA ASP A 136 18.81 10.35 -22.80
C ASP A 136 19.61 10.06 -24.09
#